data_AF-A0ABD2FZD7-F1
#
_entry.id   AF-A0ABD2FZD7-F1
#
_cell.length_a   1.000
_cell.length_b   1.000
_cell.length_c   1.000
_cell.angle_alpha   90.00
_cell.angle_beta   90.00
_cell.angle_gamma   90.00
#
_symmetry.space_group_name_H-M   'P 1'
#
loop_
_entity.id
_entity.type
_entity.pdbx_description
1 polymer ?
#
loop_
_entity_poly.entity_id
_entity_poly.type
_entity_poly.pdbx_seq_one_letter_code
_entity_poly.pdbx_strand_id
1 'polypeptide(L)'
;MRRDTLAQLWRNGNIFKTQAIIKRLHRVVGTIEQGEVFAIYRKLKIPVRPALIAGTRSGCSTEKVSFYLGFAIDGPLAYDIQYEN
;
A
#
# COMPACT_ATOMS: atom_id res chain seq x y z
N MET A 1 12.92 20.90 -2.25
CA MET A 1 12.67 20.04 -3.44
C MET A 1 11.82 20.83 -4.42
N ARG A 2 12.14 20.82 -5.73
CA ARG A 2 11.29 21.47 -6.75
C ARG A 2 9.93 20.76 -6.83
N ARG A 3 8.86 21.50 -7.11
CA ARG A 3 7.47 20.97 -7.14
C ARG A 3 7.33 19.79 -8.11
N ASP A 4 7.92 19.88 -9.29
CA ASP A 4 7.83 18.82 -10.31
C ASP A 4 8.49 17.51 -9.84
N THR A 5 9.63 17.61 -9.14
CA THR A 5 10.32 16.46 -8.56
C THR A 5 9.45 15.80 -7.48
N LEU A 6 8.80 16.60 -6.62
CA LEU A 6 7.91 16.08 -5.58
C LEU A 6 6.69 15.37 -6.21
N ALA A 7 6.08 15.97 -7.23
CA ALA A 7 4.95 15.37 -7.93
C ALA A 7 5.33 14.03 -8.59
N GLN A 8 6.52 13.92 -9.18
CA GLN A 8 7.01 12.66 -9.74
C GLN A 8 7.21 11.58 -8.68
N LEU A 9 7.74 11.93 -7.50
CA LEU A 9 7.92 10.97 -6.39
C LEU A 9 6.59 10.42 -5.87
N TRP A 10 5.55 11.25 -5.79
CA TRP A 10 4.20 10.78 -5.46
C TRP A 10 3.64 9.88 -6.56
N ARG A 11 3.79 10.30 -7.83
CA ARG A 11 3.23 9.56 -8.97
C ARG A 11 3.84 8.15 -9.14
N ASN A 12 5.13 7.98 -8.88
CA ASN A 12 5.80 6.68 -9.01
C ASN A 12 5.90 5.90 -7.69
N GLY A 13 5.37 6.44 -6.59
CA GLY A 13 5.42 5.80 -5.27
C GLY A 13 6.78 5.85 -4.56
N ASN A 14 7.84 6.41 -5.16
CA ASN A 14 9.16 6.48 -4.51
C ASN A 14 9.16 7.42 -3.30
N ILE A 15 8.15 8.27 -3.15
CA ILE A 15 7.96 9.09 -1.95
C ILE A 15 7.94 8.25 -0.66
N PHE A 16 7.40 7.03 -0.70
CA PHE A 16 7.29 6.14 0.46
C PHE A 16 8.62 5.56 0.94
N LYS A 17 9.68 5.68 0.12
CA LYS A 17 11.07 5.34 0.52
C LYS A 17 11.77 6.48 1.26
N THR A 18 11.15 7.66 1.32
CA THR A 18 11.74 8.84 1.96
C THR A 18 11.65 8.72 3.48
N GLN A 19 12.78 8.91 4.18
CA GLN A 19 12.85 8.82 5.65
C GLN A 19 11.85 9.72 6.38
N ALA A 20 11.59 10.92 5.85
CA ALA A 20 10.59 11.83 6.43
C ALA A 20 9.16 11.26 6.38
N ILE A 21 8.84 10.46 5.36
CA ILE A 21 7.55 9.81 5.20
C ILE A 21 7.46 8.58 6.10
N ILE A 22 8.48 7.73 6.08
CA ILE A 22 8.57 6.52 6.92
C ILE A 22 8.41 6.86 8.41
N LYS A 23 8.99 7.98 8.86
CA LYS A 23 8.89 8.44 10.26
C LYS A 23 7.52 9.03 10.63
N ARG A 24 6.68 9.38 9.66
CA ARG A 24 5.42 10.10 9.88
C ARG A 24 4.18 9.28 9.59
N LEU A 25 4.26 8.33 8.67
CA LEU A 25 3.13 7.48 8.28
C LEU A 25 3.25 6.12 8.95
N HIS A 26 2.13 5.64 9.48
CA HIS A 26 2.01 4.27 9.97
C HIS A 26 1.62 3.33 8.84
N ARG A 27 2.19 2.13 8.82
CA ARG A 27 1.80 1.08 7.87
C ARG A 27 0.62 0.31 8.44
N VAL A 28 -0.36 0.04 7.60
CA VAL A 28 -1.51 -0.81 7.93
C VAL A 28 -1.12 -2.26 7.67
N VAL A 29 -1.45 -3.14 8.61
CA VAL A 29 -1.33 -4.59 8.46
C VAL A 29 -2.51 -5.12 7.66
N GLY A 30 -2.24 -6.02 6.72
CA GLY A 30 -3.24 -6.60 5.86
C GLY A 30 -2.88 -7.99 5.39
N THR A 31 -3.75 -8.53 4.53
CA THR A 31 -3.53 -9.79 3.82
C THR A 31 -3.72 -9.61 2.32
N ILE A 32 -3.01 -10.41 1.55
CA ILE A 32 -3.35 -10.70 0.16
C ILE A 32 -3.99 -12.08 0.11
N GLU A 33 -5.17 -12.16 -0.48
CA GLU A 33 -5.94 -13.39 -0.66
C GLU A 33 -6.39 -13.44 -2.11
N GLN A 34 -5.93 -14.45 -2.87
CA GLN A 34 -6.30 -14.62 -4.29
C GLN A 34 -6.04 -13.39 -5.16
N GLY A 35 -4.99 -12.61 -4.84
CA GLY A 35 -4.64 -11.38 -5.55
C GLY A 35 -5.40 -10.13 -5.11
N GLU A 36 -6.38 -10.24 -4.21
CA GLU A 36 -7.06 -9.10 -3.60
C GLU A 36 -6.38 -8.69 -2.28
N VAL A 37 -6.33 -7.38 -2.00
CA VAL A 37 -5.68 -6.84 -0.80
C VAL A 37 -6.75 -6.43 0.22
N PHE A 38 -6.54 -6.81 1.46
CA PHE A 38 -7.42 -6.48 2.58
C PHE A 38 -6.64 -5.79 3.69
N ALA A 39 -7.16 -4.65 4.17
CA ALA A 39 -6.74 -4.10 5.46
C ALA A 39 -7.44 -4.89 6.57
N ILE A 40 -6.69 -5.25 7.62
CA ILE A 40 -7.25 -5.94 8.79
C ILE A 40 -7.42 -4.92 9.91
N TYR A 41 -8.66 -4.73 10.35
CA TYR A 41 -8.95 -3.95 11.54
C TYR A 41 -9.81 -4.77 12.50
N ARG A 42 -9.21 -5.20 13.62
CA ARG A 42 -9.83 -6.14 14.57
C ARG A 42 -10.23 -7.43 13.85
N LYS A 43 -11.53 -7.70 13.74
CA LYS A 43 -12.10 -8.87 13.03
C LYS A 43 -12.64 -8.51 11.63
N LEU A 44 -12.50 -7.26 11.20
CA LEU A 44 -12.99 -6.78 9.92
C LEU A 44 -11.89 -6.87 8.86
N LYS A 45 -12.26 -7.38 7.69
CA LYS A 45 -11.49 -7.30 6.46
C LYS A 45 -12.10 -6.21 5.59
N ILE A 46 -11.31 -5.19 5.27
CA ILE A 46 -11.74 -4.06 4.45
C ILE A 46 -11.00 -4.19 3.11
N PRO A 47 -11.69 -4.30 1.97
CA PRO A 47 -11.05 -4.39 0.67
C PRO A 47 -10.31 -3.09 0.36
N VAL A 48 -9.08 -3.19 -0.12
CA VAL A 48 -8.24 -2.07 -0.51
C VAL A 48 -7.64 -2.37 -1.88
N ARG A 49 -7.62 -1.37 -2.76
CA ARG A 49 -7.06 -1.56 -4.10
C ARG A 49 -5.57 -1.23 -4.12
N PRO A 50 -4.71 -2.06 -4.75
CA PRO A 50 -3.33 -1.67 -5.00
C PRO A 50 -3.27 -0.38 -5.82
N ALA A 51 -2.54 0.63 -5.34
CA ALA A 51 -2.33 1.86 -6.09
C ALA A 51 -1.42 1.66 -7.31
N LEU A 52 -0.54 0.65 -7.25
CA LEU A 52 0.36 0.25 -8.32
C LEU A 52 0.21 -1.27 -8.49
N ILE A 53 -0.26 -1.70 -9.67
CA ILE A 53 -0.59 -3.11 -9.97
C ILE A 53 0.66 -4.02 -9.98
N ALA A 54 1.86 -3.46 -10.09
CA ALA A 54 3.11 -4.19 -10.31
C ALA A 54 3.69 -4.95 -9.09
N GLY A 55 2.93 -5.20 -8.02
CA GLY A 55 3.47 -5.68 -6.74
C GLY A 55 2.83 -6.93 -6.14
N THR A 56 1.66 -7.36 -6.60
CA THR A 56 0.95 -8.49 -5.98
C THR A 56 1.30 -9.79 -6.69
N ARG A 57 1.98 -10.71 -5.98
CA ARG A 57 2.19 -12.08 -6.41
C ARG A 57 0.83 -12.75 -6.63
N SER A 58 0.65 -13.40 -7.77
CA SER A 58 -0.59 -14.10 -8.14
C SER A 58 -0.66 -15.51 -7.54
N GLY A 59 -0.10 -15.71 -6.35
CA GLY A 59 -0.13 -17.01 -5.67
C GLY A 59 -1.47 -17.25 -4.97
N CYS A 60 -1.91 -18.51 -4.87
CA CYS A 60 -3.07 -18.90 -4.05
C CYS A 60 -2.80 -18.85 -2.53
N SER A 61 -1.71 -18.23 -2.09
CA SER A 61 -1.32 -18.17 -0.68
C SER A 61 -1.93 -16.94 0.00
N THR A 62 -2.38 -17.10 1.24
CA THR A 62 -2.73 -15.97 2.09
C THR A 62 -1.44 -15.36 2.64
N GLU A 63 -1.06 -14.20 2.12
CA GLU A 63 0.21 -13.57 2.43
C GLU A 63 -0.04 -12.38 3.37
N LYS A 64 0.70 -12.31 4.48
CA LYS A 64 0.69 -11.12 5.34
C LYS A 64 1.46 -10.01 4.66
N VAL A 65 0.89 -8.82 4.68
CA VAL A 65 1.49 -7.64 4.05
C VAL A 65 1.34 -6.41 4.94
N SER A 66 2.20 -5.42 4.71
CA SER A 66 2.04 -4.08 5.24
C SER A 66 2.09 -3.04 4.13
N PHE A 67 1.30 -1.97 4.24
CA PHE A 67 1.22 -0.92 3.23
C PHE A 67 0.82 0.42 3.83
N TYR A 68 1.04 1.51 3.09
CA TYR A 68 0.47 2.81 3.44
C TYR A 68 -0.93 2.97 2.86
N LEU A 69 -1.87 3.45 3.67
CA LEU A 69 -3.26 3.66 3.25
C LEU A 69 -3.43 5.06 2.66
N GLY A 70 -4.12 5.14 1.52
CA GLY A 70 -4.64 6.38 0.95
C GLY A 70 -6.05 6.20 0.41
N PHE A 71 -6.57 7.21 -0.31
CA PHE A 71 -7.94 7.23 -0.81
C PHE A 71 -8.01 7.83 -2.21
N ALA A 72 -8.87 7.25 -3.05
CA ALA A 72 -9.32 7.78 -4.32
C ALA A 72 -10.86 7.83 -4.35
N ILE A 73 -11.44 8.34 -5.44
CA ILE A 73 -12.90 8.46 -5.61
C ILE A 73 -13.59 7.08 -5.49
N ASP A 74 -12.91 6.03 -5.93
CA ASP A 74 -13.38 4.64 -5.93
C ASP A 74 -13.04 3.88 -4.63
N GLY A 75 -12.51 4.57 -3.61
CA GLY A 75 -12.30 4.03 -2.28
C GLY A 75 -10.84 3.95 -1.84
N PRO A 76 -10.53 3.09 -0.87
CA PRO A 76 -9.20 3.03 -0.25
C PRO A 76 -8.15 2.40 -1.18
N LEU A 77 -6.93 2.92 -1.07
CA LEU A 77 -5.76 2.49 -1.84
C LEU A 77 -4.62 2.01 -0.93
N ALA A 78 -3.93 0.96 -1.37
CA ALA A 78 -2.74 0.40 -0.74
C ALA A 78 -1.49 0.81 -1.54
N TYR A 79 -0.62 1.59 -0.91
CA TYR A 79 0.64 2.05 -1.48
C TYR A 79 1.83 1.31 -0.88
N ASP A 80 2.86 1.11 -1.70
CA ASP A 80 4.14 0.52 -1.28
C ASP A 80 3.92 -0.82 -0.56
N ILE A 81 3.13 -1.73 -1.12
CA ILE A 81 2.82 -3.01 -0.47
C ILE A 81 4.12 -3.82 -0.25
N GLN A 82 4.36 -4.25 0.98
CA GLN A 82 5.50 -5.05 1.38
C GLN A 82 5.02 -6.36 2.01
N TYR A 83 5.63 -7.46 1.60
CA TYR A 83 5.39 -8.78 2.18
C TYR A 83 6.07 -8.89 3.55
N GLU A 84 5.34 -9.38 4.54
CA GLU A 84 5.92 -9.75 5.84
C GLU A 84 6.45 -11.19 5.74
N ASN A 85 7.67 -11.42 6.25
CA ASN A 85 8.26 -12.76 6.40
C ASN A 85 7.83 -13.40 7.72
#